data_AF-A0A9E2FIM2-F1
#
_entry.id   AF-A0A9E2FIM2-F1
#
_cell.length_a   1.000
_cell.length_b   1.000
_cell.length_c   1.000
_cell.angle_alpha   90.00
_cell.angle_beta   90.00
_cell.angle_gamma   90.00
#
_symmetry.space_group_name_H-M   'P 1'
#
loop_
_entity.id
_entity.type
_entity.pdbx_description
1 polymer ?
#
loop_
_entity_poly.entity_id
_entity_poly.type
_entity_poly.pdbx_seq_one_letter_code
_entity_poly.pdbx_strand_id
1 'polypeptide(L)'
;RRVAILADVHVKHAAPLSHPDIAQAARDTAYRGLADGLIVTGPATGQAVDLEDLRRVREAVPERRVFVGSGVTAETVGPWLREASGIIVGTGMKVNGDPARPIDAELAGALARAAGRS
;
A
#
# COMPACT_ATOMS: atom_id res chain seq x y z
N ARG A 1 -6.47 -13.15 21.91
CA ARG A 1 -6.58 -12.77 20.47
C ARG A 1 -5.19 -12.41 19.98
N ARG A 2 -4.77 -12.89 18.81
CA ARG A 2 -3.51 -12.50 18.17
C ARG A 2 -3.74 -11.17 17.43
N VAL A 3 -2.90 -10.18 17.67
CA VAL A 3 -2.88 -8.90 16.92
C VAL A 3 -1.86 -9.07 15.80
N ALA A 4 -2.27 -8.78 14.55
CA ALA A 4 -1.35 -8.80 13.42
C ALA A 4 -0.58 -7.48 13.32
N ILE A 5 0.72 -7.55 13.04
CA ILE A 5 1.58 -6.39 12.85
C ILE A 5 1.87 -6.20 11.37
N LEU A 6 1.38 -5.08 10.81
CA LEU A 6 1.72 -4.65 9.46
C LEU A 6 2.82 -3.58 9.52
N ALA A 7 3.84 -3.68 8.69
CA ALA A 7 4.97 -2.75 8.66
C ALA A 7 5.26 -2.23 7.25
N ASP A 8 5.62 -0.95 7.13
CA ASP A 8 6.00 -0.35 5.86
C ASP A 8 7.36 -0.88 5.35
N VAL A 9 7.44 -1.08 4.03
CA VAL A 9 8.69 -1.29 3.30
C VAL A 9 9.07 0.03 2.66
N HIS A 10 10.08 0.69 3.24
CA HIS A 10 10.39 2.09 2.99
C HIS A 10 9.21 3.01 3.37
N VAL A 11 9.43 3.95 4.28
CA VAL A 11 8.36 4.88 4.69
C VAL A 11 8.21 5.99 3.66
N LYS A 12 6.96 6.39 3.39
CA LYS A 12 6.68 7.59 2.59
C LYS A 12 7.39 8.81 3.20
N HIS A 13 7.83 9.74 2.35
CA HIS A 13 8.57 10.95 2.72
C HIS A 13 9.97 10.72 3.32
N ALA A 14 10.54 9.52 3.19
CA ALA A 14 11.93 9.26 3.55
C ALA A 14 12.68 8.52 2.43
N ALA A 15 13.99 8.75 2.37
CA ALA A 15 14.90 7.93 1.58
C ALA A 15 15.72 7.05 2.53
N PRO A 16 15.86 5.73 2.26
CA PRO A 16 16.71 4.87 3.07
C PRO A 16 18.16 5.36 3.04
N LEU A 17 18.78 5.54 4.22
CA LEU A 17 20.21 5.84 4.32
C LEU A 17 21.09 4.64 3.94
N SER A 18 20.56 3.42 4.08
CA SER A 18 21.15 2.16 3.63
C SER A 18 20.02 1.24 3.15
N HIS A 19 20.30 0.37 2.18
CA HIS A 19 19.34 -0.52 1.49
C HIS A 19 18.42 0.19 0.49
N PRO A 20 18.95 0.67 -0.66
CA PRO A 20 18.10 1.16 -1.74
C PRO A 20 17.24 0.04 -2.39
N ASP A 21 17.62 -1.23 -2.21
CA ASP A 21 16.88 -2.35 -2.77
C ASP A 21 15.67 -2.72 -1.90
N ILE A 22 14.49 -2.43 -2.41
CA ILE A 22 13.21 -2.69 -1.78
C ILE A 22 12.98 -4.18 -1.48
N ALA A 23 13.54 -5.09 -2.27
CA ALA A 23 13.39 -6.53 -2.06
C ALA A 23 14.14 -6.99 -0.80
N GLN A 24 15.34 -6.47 -0.56
CA GLN A 24 16.07 -6.74 0.68
C GLN A 24 15.37 -6.12 1.89
N ALA A 25 14.90 -4.87 1.77
CA ALA A 25 14.15 -4.22 2.83
C ALA A 25 12.87 -5.02 3.19
N ALA A 26 12.16 -5.57 2.20
CA ALA A 26 11.01 -6.43 2.42
C ALA A 26 11.37 -7.71 3.19
N ARG A 27 12.45 -8.41 2.82
CA ARG A 27 12.93 -9.61 3.54
C ARG A 27 13.26 -9.28 4.99
N ASP A 28 13.94 -8.17 5.22
CA ASP A 28 14.33 -7.74 6.56
C ASP A 28 13.07 -7.42 7.39
N THR A 29 12.13 -6.64 6.86
CA THR A 29 10.87 -6.33 7.54
C THR A 29 10.06 -7.60 7.86
N ALA A 30 9.96 -8.53 6.91
CA ALA A 30 9.18 -9.77 7.08
C ALA A 30 9.80 -10.77 8.05
N TYR A 31 11.09 -11.05 7.91
CA TYR A 31 11.73 -12.21 8.53
C TYR A 31 12.61 -11.83 9.72
N ARG A 32 13.25 -10.66 9.70
CA ARG A 32 14.01 -10.15 10.85
C ARG A 32 13.13 -9.29 11.75
N GLY A 33 12.29 -8.44 11.16
CA GLY A 33 11.30 -7.60 11.85
C GLY A 33 10.03 -8.36 12.25
N LEU A 34 9.85 -9.59 11.76
CA LEU A 34 8.74 -10.49 12.10
C LEU A 34 7.34 -9.93 11.77
N ALA A 35 7.24 -9.02 10.80
CA ALA A 35 5.96 -8.47 10.39
C ALA A 35 5.02 -9.58 9.85
N ASP A 36 3.75 -9.55 10.26
CA ASP A 36 2.72 -10.45 9.75
C ASP A 36 2.31 -10.09 8.30
N GLY A 37 2.49 -8.83 7.92
CA GLY A 37 2.27 -8.33 6.56
C GLY A 37 3.02 -7.02 6.30
N LEU A 38 3.13 -6.66 5.03
CA LEU A 38 3.96 -5.57 4.57
C LEU A 38 3.10 -4.53 3.85
N ILE A 39 3.41 -3.26 4.03
CA ILE A 39 2.76 -2.14 3.33
C ILE A 39 3.79 -1.54 2.37
N VAL A 40 3.43 -1.46 1.09
CA VAL A 40 4.20 -0.78 0.06
C VAL A 40 3.51 0.53 -0.23
N THR A 41 4.23 1.63 -0.11
CA THR A 41 3.71 2.99 -0.32
C THR A 41 4.52 3.72 -1.39
N GLY A 42 3.85 4.58 -2.14
CA GLY A 42 4.51 5.56 -3.01
C GLY A 42 5.31 6.57 -2.18
N PRO A 43 6.16 7.38 -2.85
CA PRO A 43 7.14 8.25 -2.20
C PRO A 43 6.51 9.36 -1.35
N ALA A 44 5.26 9.75 -1.66
CA ALA A 44 4.52 10.78 -0.97
C ALA A 44 3.01 10.49 -0.96
N THR A 45 2.28 11.22 -0.12
CA THR A 45 0.82 11.12 -0.04
C THR A 45 0.17 11.37 -1.40
N GLY A 46 -0.69 10.45 -1.83
CA GLY A 46 -1.40 10.53 -3.12
C GLY A 46 -0.55 10.11 -4.32
N GLN A 47 0.76 9.89 -4.16
CA GLN A 47 1.60 9.33 -5.20
C GLN A 47 1.46 7.81 -5.22
N ALA A 48 1.27 7.28 -6.42
CA ALA A 48 1.10 5.86 -6.67
C ALA A 48 2.35 5.05 -6.30
N VAL A 49 2.12 3.79 -5.91
CA VAL A 49 3.18 2.79 -5.82
C VAL A 49 3.65 2.43 -7.22
N ASP A 50 4.96 2.25 -7.39
CA ASP A 50 5.51 1.62 -8.58
C ASP A 50 5.12 0.13 -8.59
N LEU A 51 4.45 -0.31 -9.66
CA LEU A 51 4.02 -1.71 -9.81
C LEU A 51 5.21 -2.68 -9.81
N GLU A 52 6.35 -2.27 -10.34
CA GLU A 52 7.54 -3.10 -10.36
C GLU A 52 8.08 -3.31 -8.95
N ASP A 53 8.09 -2.26 -8.12
CA ASP A 53 8.45 -2.36 -6.71
C ASP A 53 7.50 -3.29 -5.95
N LEU A 54 6.18 -3.19 -6.20
CA LEU A 54 5.20 -4.10 -5.60
C LEU A 54 5.48 -5.57 -5.96
N ARG A 55 5.81 -5.87 -7.22
CA ARG A 55 6.15 -7.21 -7.68
C ARG A 55 7.42 -7.73 -7.03
N ARG A 56 8.48 -6.92 -7.01
CA ARG A 56 9.76 -7.26 -6.36
C ARG A 56 9.59 -7.56 -4.87
N VAL A 57 8.75 -6.78 -4.17
CA VAL A 57 8.41 -7.06 -2.77
C VAL A 57 7.69 -8.40 -2.64
N ARG A 58 6.67 -8.66 -3.46
CA ARG A 58 5.94 -9.94 -3.41
C ARG A 58 6.81 -11.15 -3.67
N GLU A 59 7.68 -11.08 -4.67
CA GLU A 59 8.64 -12.15 -4.98
C GLU A 59 9.62 -12.39 -3.84
N ALA A 60 10.04 -11.32 -3.14
CA ALA A 60 10.95 -11.43 -2.01
C ALA A 60 10.30 -12.04 -0.75
N VAL A 61 8.97 -11.92 -0.60
CA VAL A 61 8.23 -12.39 0.59
C VAL A 61 6.94 -13.15 0.23
N PRO A 62 7.04 -14.29 -0.50
CA PRO A 62 5.87 -14.97 -1.09
C PRO A 62 4.83 -15.47 -0.05
N GLU A 63 5.26 -15.70 1.18
CA GLU A 63 4.44 -16.19 2.30
C GLU A 63 3.70 -15.06 3.06
N ARG A 64 4.04 -13.79 2.78
CA ARG A 64 3.51 -12.63 3.53
C ARG A 64 2.43 -11.91 2.75
N ARG A 65 1.46 -11.35 3.48
CA ARG A 65 0.46 -10.45 2.88
C ARG A 65 1.11 -9.12 2.55
N VAL A 66 0.86 -8.62 1.34
CA VAL A 66 1.40 -7.34 0.86
C VAL A 66 0.25 -6.40 0.52
N PHE A 67 0.24 -5.22 1.11
CA PHE A 67 -0.79 -4.20 0.95
C PHE A 67 -0.24 -2.97 0.24
N VAL A 68 -1.06 -2.31 -0.57
CA VAL A 68 -0.70 -1.02 -1.19
C VAL A 68 -1.29 0.14 -0.37
N GLY A 69 -0.45 1.11 0.02
CA GLY A 69 -0.80 2.16 0.97
C GLY A 69 -0.79 3.61 0.45
N SER A 70 -0.60 3.84 -0.85
CA SER A 70 -0.66 5.20 -1.43
C SER A 70 -1.08 5.21 -2.89
N GLY A 71 -1.66 6.33 -3.32
CA GLY A 71 -2.16 6.58 -4.68
C GLY A 71 -3.36 5.72 -5.10
N VAL A 72 -4.07 5.13 -4.12
CA VAL A 72 -5.24 4.31 -4.42
C VAL A 72 -6.43 5.20 -4.76
N THR A 73 -6.98 5.01 -5.94
CA THR A 73 -8.18 5.68 -6.46
C THR A 73 -9.08 4.65 -7.14
N ALA A 74 -10.27 5.06 -7.62
CA ALA A 74 -11.16 4.17 -8.36
C ALA A 74 -10.53 3.65 -9.66
N GLU A 75 -9.61 4.42 -10.26
CA GLU A 75 -8.91 4.07 -11.49
C GLU A 75 -7.76 3.08 -11.23
N THR A 76 -7.04 3.20 -10.10
CA THR A 76 -5.86 2.38 -9.80
C THR A 76 -6.16 1.10 -9.02
N VAL A 77 -7.29 1.04 -8.30
CA VAL A 77 -7.62 -0.07 -7.41
C VAL A 77 -7.74 -1.43 -8.11
N GLY A 78 -8.34 -1.46 -9.30
CA GLY A 78 -8.58 -2.71 -10.03
C GLY A 78 -7.28 -3.47 -10.34
N PRO A 79 -6.30 -2.85 -11.02
CA PRO A 79 -4.98 -3.43 -11.23
C PRO A 79 -4.28 -3.85 -9.94
N TRP A 80 -4.32 -3.03 -8.89
CA TRP A 80 -3.61 -3.31 -7.65
C TRP A 80 -4.19 -4.48 -6.87
N LEU A 81 -5.52 -4.67 -6.89
CA LEU A 81 -6.13 -5.83 -6.24
C LEU A 81 -5.80 -7.16 -6.92
N ARG A 82 -5.36 -7.16 -8.19
CA ARG A 82 -4.81 -8.37 -8.82
C ARG A 82 -3.42 -8.71 -8.28
N GLU A 83 -2.68 -7.68 -7.86
CA GLU A 83 -1.28 -7.79 -7.48
C GLU A 83 -1.03 -7.63 -5.97
N ALA A 84 -2.03 -7.30 -5.16
CA ALA A 84 -1.87 -7.08 -3.72
C ALA A 84 -2.89 -7.89 -2.90
N SER A 85 -2.55 -8.20 -1.65
CA SER A 85 -3.47 -8.82 -0.69
C SER A 85 -4.58 -7.87 -0.22
N GLY A 86 -4.40 -6.57 -0.46
CA GLY A 86 -5.36 -5.53 -0.15
C GLY A 86 -4.79 -4.13 -0.36
N ILE A 87 -5.61 -3.14 -0.04
CA ILE A 87 -5.29 -1.72 -0.20
C ILE A 87 -5.64 -0.95 1.07
N ILE A 88 -4.90 0.12 1.33
CA ILE A 88 -5.14 1.09 2.40
C ILE A 88 -5.33 2.45 1.72
N VAL A 89 -6.51 3.04 1.90
CA VAL A 89 -6.92 4.24 1.17
C VAL A 89 -7.13 5.40 2.12
N GLY A 90 -6.50 6.53 1.81
CA GLY A 90 -6.66 7.79 2.53
C GLY A 90 -7.19 8.87 1.61
N THR A 91 -6.30 9.68 1.05
CA THR A 91 -6.63 10.87 0.26
C THR A 91 -7.49 10.59 -0.99
N GLY A 92 -7.41 9.40 -1.58
CA GLY A 92 -8.26 9.02 -2.72
C GLY A 92 -9.77 9.02 -2.44
N MET A 93 -10.18 9.04 -1.16
CA MET A 93 -11.59 9.18 -0.75
C MET A 93 -11.89 10.53 -0.10
N LYS A 94 -10.95 11.47 -0.07
CA LYS A 94 -11.11 12.77 0.60
C LYS A 94 -11.51 13.84 -0.41
N VAL A 95 -12.35 14.79 0.00
CA VAL A 95 -12.70 15.94 -0.86
C VAL A 95 -11.42 16.64 -1.32
N ASN A 96 -11.26 16.80 -2.64
CA ASN A 96 -10.08 17.37 -3.29
C ASN A 96 -8.74 16.67 -2.94
N GLY A 97 -8.77 15.43 -2.46
CA GLY A 97 -7.55 14.72 -2.05
C GLY A 97 -6.89 15.26 -0.77
N ASP A 98 -7.53 16.17 -0.04
CA ASP A 98 -6.96 16.83 1.13
C ASP A 98 -7.17 15.96 2.39
N PRO A 99 -6.10 15.51 3.07
CA PRO A 99 -6.23 14.68 4.27
C PRO A 99 -7.02 15.35 5.40
N ALA A 100 -7.04 16.68 5.47
CA ALA A 100 -7.78 17.45 6.46
C ALA A 100 -9.30 17.56 6.17
N ARG A 101 -9.73 17.19 4.97
CA ARG A 101 -11.15 17.24 4.56
C ARG A 101 -11.91 15.98 4.98
N PRO A 102 -13.26 16.02 4.99
CA PRO A 102 -14.05 14.81 5.18
C PRO A 102 -13.86 13.82 4.02
N ILE A 103 -14.28 12.58 4.27
CA ILE A 103 -14.45 11.59 3.21
C ILE A 103 -15.60 12.05 2.30
N ASP A 104 -15.37 11.98 1.01
CA ASP A 104 -16.37 12.16 -0.03
C ASP A 104 -17.07 10.81 -0.29
N ALA A 105 -18.38 10.76 -0.09
CA ALA A 105 -19.16 9.53 -0.23
C ALA A 105 -19.23 9.04 -1.69
N GLU A 106 -19.16 9.93 -2.67
CA GLU A 106 -19.16 9.58 -4.08
C GLU A 106 -17.84 8.92 -4.46
N LEU A 107 -16.70 9.51 -4.03
CA LEU A 107 -15.37 8.92 -4.24
C LEU A 107 -15.24 7.56 -3.55
N ALA A 108 -15.69 7.45 -2.29
CA ALA A 108 -15.67 6.18 -1.57
C ALA A 108 -16.55 5.11 -2.25
N GLY A 109 -17.74 5.50 -2.72
CA GLY A 109 -18.62 4.61 -3.46
C GLY A 109 -18.05 4.17 -4.80
N ALA A 110 -17.41 5.09 -5.55
CA ALA A 110 -16.73 4.77 -6.80
C ALA A 110 -15.58 3.78 -6.59
N LEU A 111 -14.78 4.00 -5.54
CA LEU A 111 -13.69 3.09 -5.17
C LEU A 111 -14.20 1.71 -4.75
N ALA A 112 -15.28 1.62 -3.97
CA ALA A 112 -15.88 0.34 -3.58
C ALA A 112 -16.36 -0.46 -4.81
N ARG A 113 -17.07 0.20 -5.74
CA ARG A 113 -17.52 -0.41 -7.00
C ARG A 113 -16.35 -0.89 -7.84
N ALA A 114 -15.32 -0.06 -8.01
CA ALA A 114 -14.12 -0.41 -8.76
C ALA A 114 -13.32 -1.56 -8.11
N ALA A 115 -13.38 -1.68 -6.78
CA ALA A 115 -12.80 -2.78 -6.03
C ALA A 115 -13.63 -4.09 -6.10
N GLY A 116 -14.74 -4.11 -6.83
CA GLY A 116 -15.63 -5.28 -6.93
C GLY A 116 -16.47 -5.52 -5.67
N ARG A 117 -16.69 -4.50 -4.84
CA ARG A 117 -17.58 -4.56 -3.68
C ARG A 117 -18.82 -3.70 -3.97
N SER A 118 -19.91 -4.35 -4.35
CA SER A 118 -21.24 -3.75 -4.50
C SER A 118 -22.10 -3.99 -3.27
#